data_AF-Y0KF66-F1
#
_entry.id   AF-Y0KF66-F1
#
_cell.length_a   1.000
_cell.length_b   1.000
_cell.length_c   1.000
_cell.angle_alpha   90.00
_cell.angle_beta   90.00
_cell.angle_gamma   90.00
#
_symmetry.space_group_name_H-M   'P 1'
#
loop_
_entity.id
_entity.type
_entity.pdbx_description
1 polymer ?
#
loop_
_entity_poly.entity_id
_entity_poly.type
_entity_poly.pdbx_seq_one_letter_code
_entity_poly.pdbx_strand_id
1 'polypeptide(L)'
;MAAVNNVSVGGRSISLYRFTGEVIDSQRSSETSITSHSNGQVSSYTSHYNEIFLRDKEGKEISVEVASAGVPVRPGNTVTVLWGILGNKDKGPYTTVYNHDTGNIGHIAKSVNDLCGPHLYNMLIIVFVIVGVIGAFSLLGGSIGSSIIPLAATAGFFYWLTGRRRVLRAAMEDAAKKA
;
A
#
# COMPACT_ATOMS: atom_id res chain seq x y z
N MET A 1 12.42 19.23 -4.41
CA MET A 1 11.34 18.93 -3.46
C MET A 1 11.98 18.44 -2.17
N ALA A 2 11.64 19.06 -1.04
CA ALA A 2 12.19 18.68 0.27
C ALA A 2 11.37 17.54 0.90
N ALA A 3 12.01 16.72 1.75
CA ALA A 3 11.31 15.73 2.54
C ALA A 3 10.43 16.44 3.58
N VAL A 4 9.16 16.03 3.67
CA VAL A 4 8.16 16.63 4.57
C VAL A 4 8.28 16.01 5.96
N ASN A 5 8.57 14.70 6.00
CA ASN A 5 8.69 13.97 7.26
C ASN A 5 9.61 12.75 7.08
N ASN A 6 10.35 12.38 8.13
CA ASN A 6 11.14 11.15 8.15
C ASN A 6 10.53 10.21 9.19
N VAL A 7 10.10 9.03 8.75
CA VAL A 7 9.44 8.04 9.61
C VAL A 7 10.32 6.80 9.70
N SER A 8 10.70 6.41 10.92
CA SER A 8 11.40 5.14 11.15
C SER A 8 10.39 4.04 11.46
N VAL A 9 10.26 3.07 10.55
CA VAL A 9 9.35 1.92 10.72
C VAL A 9 10.18 0.65 10.74
N GLY A 10 10.34 0.07 11.94
CA GLY A 10 11.07 -1.19 12.21
C GLY A 10 12.46 -1.25 11.57
N GLY A 11 13.30 -0.29 11.97
CA GLY A 11 14.72 -0.22 11.58
C GLY A 11 14.98 0.40 10.21
N ARG A 12 13.94 0.83 9.49
CA ARG A 12 14.06 1.49 8.18
C ARG A 12 13.62 2.93 8.27
N SER A 13 14.47 3.85 7.82
CA SER A 13 14.13 5.26 7.65
C SER A 13 13.43 5.45 6.31
N ILE A 14 12.24 6.03 6.35
CA ILE A 14 11.41 6.36 5.18
C ILE A 14 11.24 7.87 5.15
N SER A 15 11.79 8.52 4.13
CA SER A 15 11.56 9.93 3.86
C SER A 15 10.29 10.08 3.04
N LEU A 16 9.32 10.80 3.60
CA LEU A 16 8.06 11.13 2.95
C LEU A 16 8.23 12.45 2.19
N TYR A 17 7.78 12.43 0.95
CA TYR A 17 7.70 13.62 0.10
C TYR A 17 6.25 13.82 -0.30
N ARG A 18 5.88 15.09 -0.52
CA ARG A 18 4.53 15.46 -0.95
C ARG A 18 4.58 16.30 -2.21
N PHE A 19 3.52 16.18 -2.99
CA PHE A 19 3.18 17.08 -4.06
C PHE A 19 1.71 17.44 -3.92
N THR A 20 1.41 18.74 -3.88
CA THR A 20 0.04 19.26 -3.83
C THR A 20 -0.19 20.01 -5.13
N GLY A 21 -1.32 19.75 -5.79
CA GLY A 21 -1.67 20.43 -7.02
C GLY A 21 -3.15 20.28 -7.34
N GLU A 22 -3.58 21.04 -8.33
CA GLU A 22 -4.90 20.90 -8.93
C GLU A 22 -4.88 19.79 -9.99
N VAL A 23 -5.92 18.97 -10.01
CA VAL A 23 -6.10 17.95 -11.04
C VAL A 23 -6.54 18.65 -12.31
N ILE A 24 -5.69 18.62 -13.34
CA ILE A 24 -6.00 19.25 -14.62
C ILE A 24 -6.76 18.29 -15.55
N ASP A 25 -6.47 17.00 -15.44
CA ASP A 25 -7.02 15.97 -16.29
C ASP A 25 -6.93 14.60 -15.60
N SER A 26 -7.74 13.65 -16.08
CA SER A 26 -7.75 12.28 -15.61
C SER A 26 -7.94 11.31 -16.78
N GLN A 27 -7.05 10.33 -16.88
CA GLN A 27 -7.11 9.27 -17.88
C GLN A 27 -7.49 7.94 -17.23
N ARG A 28 -8.53 7.30 -17.77
CA ARG A 28 -8.95 5.96 -17.35
C ARG A 28 -8.68 4.96 -18.45
N SER A 29 -8.02 3.86 -18.12
CA SER A 29 -7.80 2.73 -19.03
C SER A 29 -8.13 1.41 -18.34
N SER A 30 -8.36 0.37 -19.14
CA SER A 30 -8.61 -0.98 -18.64
C SER A 30 -7.95 -2.01 -19.52
N GLU A 31 -7.34 -3.00 -18.90
CA GLU A 31 -6.67 -4.10 -19.57
C GLU A 31 -7.33 -5.41 -19.11
N THR A 32 -7.82 -6.20 -20.05
CA THR A 32 -8.41 -7.51 -19.76
C THR A 32 -7.46 -8.60 -20.23
N SER A 33 -6.88 -9.34 -19.28
CA SER A 33 -6.10 -10.52 -19.56
C SER A 33 -7.01 -11.75 -19.58
N ILE A 34 -6.95 -12.55 -20.64
CA ILE A 34 -7.70 -13.79 -20.79
C ILE A 34 -6.70 -14.93 -20.80
N THR A 35 -6.85 -15.88 -19.87
CA THR A 35 -6.00 -17.07 -19.78
C THR A 35 -6.85 -18.30 -20.01
N SER A 36 -6.46 -19.10 -21.01
CA SER A 36 -7.07 -20.39 -21.31
C SER A 36 -6.20 -21.50 -20.75
N HIS A 37 -6.79 -22.38 -19.93
CA HIS A 37 -6.12 -23.53 -19.35
C HIS A 37 -6.37 -24.77 -20.20
N SER A 38 -5.42 -25.72 -20.20
CA SER A 38 -5.48 -26.92 -21.05
C SER A 38 -6.67 -27.85 -20.76
N ASN A 39 -7.35 -27.67 -19.64
CA ASN A 39 -8.59 -28.37 -19.25
C ASN A 39 -9.86 -27.68 -19.77
N GLY A 40 -9.74 -26.66 -20.63
CA GLY A 40 -10.87 -25.92 -21.19
C GLY A 40 -11.40 -24.79 -20.29
N GLN A 41 -10.75 -24.52 -19.15
CA GLN A 41 -11.15 -23.45 -18.24
C GLN A 41 -10.60 -22.10 -18.72
N VAL A 42 -11.50 -21.16 -19.03
CA VAL A 42 -11.15 -19.78 -19.38
C VAL A 42 -11.31 -18.90 -18.15
N SER A 43 -10.24 -18.22 -17.74
CA SER A 43 -10.28 -17.19 -16.70
C SER A 43 -9.98 -15.82 -17.31
N SER A 44 -10.81 -14.83 -17.02
CA SER A 44 -10.55 -13.44 -17.38
C SER A 44 -10.28 -12.60 -16.12
N TYR A 45 -9.34 -11.67 -16.24
CA TYR A 45 -9.02 -10.70 -15.20
C TYR A 45 -8.91 -9.33 -15.83
N THR A 46 -9.68 -8.36 -15.33
CA THR A 46 -9.65 -6.98 -15.81
C THR A 46 -8.97 -6.08 -14.78
N SER A 47 -7.85 -5.48 -15.18
CA SER A 47 -7.18 -4.40 -14.47
C SER A 47 -7.76 -3.06 -14.90
N HIS A 48 -8.08 -2.20 -13.95
CA HIS A 48 -8.45 -0.81 -14.21
C HIS A 48 -7.32 0.09 -13.76
N TYR A 49 -6.88 0.98 -14.64
CA TYR A 49 -5.92 2.03 -14.33
C TYR A 49 -6.62 3.38 -14.41
N ASN A 50 -6.27 4.26 -13.48
CA ASN A 50 -6.80 5.61 -13.40
C ASN A 50 -5.62 6.51 -13.05
N GLU A 51 -5.17 7.26 -14.03
CA GLU A 51 -4.06 8.20 -13.93
C GLU A 51 -4.63 9.62 -13.86
N ILE A 52 -4.09 10.42 -12.95
CA ILE A 52 -4.44 11.83 -12.84
C ILE A 52 -3.20 12.67 -13.13
N PHE A 53 -3.44 13.82 -13.76
CA PHE A 53 -2.41 14.82 -14.00
C PHE A 53 -2.61 15.95 -13.01
N LEU A 54 -1.59 16.20 -12.19
CA LEU A 54 -1.60 17.21 -11.15
C LEU A 54 -0.67 18.35 -11.54
N ARG A 55 -1.16 19.58 -11.44
CA ARG A 55 -0.39 20.79 -11.68
C ARG A 55 -0.28 21.62 -10.41
N ASP A 56 0.94 21.96 -10.02
CA ASP A 56 1.21 22.88 -8.92
C ASP A 56 1.09 24.35 -9.37
N LYS A 57 1.02 25.28 -8.42
CA LYS A 57 0.98 26.74 -8.65
C LYS A 57 2.20 27.25 -9.42
N GLU A 58 3.34 26.57 -9.32
CA GLU A 58 4.55 26.86 -10.09
C GLU A 58 4.47 26.36 -11.56
N GLY A 59 3.35 25.74 -11.96
CA GLY A 59 3.15 25.19 -13.30
C GLY A 59 3.80 23.82 -13.51
N LYS A 60 4.42 23.24 -12.48
CA LYS A 60 4.97 21.89 -12.56
C LYS A 60 3.86 20.86 -12.62
N GLU A 61 3.97 19.92 -13.57
CA GLU A 61 3.01 18.84 -13.78
C GLU A 61 3.61 17.48 -13.40
N ILE A 62 2.82 16.62 -12.76
CA ILE A 62 3.14 15.21 -12.53
C ILE A 62 1.94 14.33 -12.88
N SER A 63 2.20 13.11 -13.32
CA SER A 63 1.18 12.08 -13.48
C SER A 63 1.28 11.04 -12.36
N VAL A 64 0.12 10.60 -11.86
CA VAL A 64 0.02 9.67 -10.73
C VAL A 64 -1.11 8.68 -10.98
N GLU A 65 -0.83 7.38 -10.84
CA GLU A 65 -1.85 6.35 -10.84
C GLU A 65 -2.55 6.27 -9.47
N VAL A 66 -3.86 6.51 -9.44
CA VAL A 66 -4.67 6.56 -8.22
C VAL A 66 -5.73 5.46 -8.13
N ALA A 67 -5.87 4.61 -9.16
CA ALA A 67 -6.87 3.53 -9.18
C ALA A 67 -6.83 2.66 -7.92
N SER A 68 -5.63 2.29 -7.49
CA SER A 68 -5.42 1.43 -6.32
C SER A 68 -5.62 2.14 -4.97
N ALA A 69 -5.73 3.48 -4.95
CA ALA A 69 -5.98 4.24 -3.73
C ALA A 69 -7.48 4.31 -3.36
N GLY A 70 -8.38 4.08 -4.32
CA GLY A 70 -9.83 4.09 -4.09
C GLY A 70 -10.42 5.48 -3.78
N VAL A 71 -9.71 6.55 -4.10
CA VAL A 71 -10.17 7.93 -3.87
C VAL A 71 -10.86 8.47 -5.12
N PRO A 72 -12.09 9.01 -5.02
CA PRO A 72 -12.69 9.72 -6.14
C PRO A 72 -11.96 11.05 -6.34
N VAL A 73 -11.45 11.26 -7.55
CA VAL A 73 -10.74 12.47 -7.96
C VAL A 73 -11.34 12.94 -9.29
N ARG A 74 -11.49 14.25 -9.47
CA ARG A 74 -12.00 14.87 -10.71
C ARG A 74 -11.13 16.07 -11.09
N PRO A 75 -11.11 16.47 -12.36
CA PRO A 75 -10.51 17.74 -12.76
C PRO A 75 -11.09 18.91 -11.96
N GLY A 76 -10.22 19.83 -11.54
CA GLY A 76 -10.53 20.96 -10.65
C GLY A 76 -10.32 20.67 -9.16
N ASN A 77 -10.15 19.41 -8.76
CA ASN A 77 -9.90 19.08 -7.36
C ASN A 77 -8.48 19.41 -6.92
N THR A 78 -8.32 19.88 -5.69
CA THR A 78 -7.02 20.02 -5.04
C THR A 78 -6.64 18.71 -4.36
N VAL A 79 -5.52 18.12 -4.79
CA VAL A 79 -5.07 16.81 -4.32
C VAL A 79 -3.62 16.88 -3.85
N THR A 80 -3.35 16.24 -2.72
CA THR A 80 -1.99 15.95 -2.25
C THR A 80 -1.68 14.48 -2.45
N VAL A 81 -0.56 14.21 -3.11
CA VAL A 81 0.00 12.87 -3.26
C VAL A 81 1.27 12.77 -2.44
N LEU A 82 1.42 11.66 -1.73
CA LEU A 82 2.62 11.32 -0.98
C LEU A 82 3.32 10.11 -1.60
N TRP A 83 4.65 10.18 -1.66
CA TRP A 83 5.50 9.02 -1.92
C TRP A 83 6.53 8.86 -0.81
N GLY A 84 6.87 7.61 -0.54
CA GLY A 84 7.87 7.25 0.46
C GLY A 84 9.12 6.76 -0.22
N ILE A 85 10.26 7.37 0.08
CA ILE A 85 11.59 6.93 -0.36
C ILE A 85 12.29 6.29 0.83
N LEU A 86 12.71 5.04 0.67
CA LEU A 86 13.60 4.39 1.64
C LEU A 86 14.95 5.10 1.60
N GLY A 87 15.57 5.38 2.75
CA GLY A 87 16.83 6.15 2.82
C GLY A 87 18.00 5.61 1.99
N ASN A 88 17.88 4.39 1.46
CA ASN A 88 18.87 3.69 0.65
C ASN A 88 18.53 3.72 -0.85
N LYS A 89 17.48 4.45 -1.27
CA LYS A 89 16.97 4.51 -2.64
C LYS A 89 16.77 5.95 -3.08
N ASP A 90 16.89 6.19 -4.38
CA ASP A 90 16.66 7.53 -4.97
C ASP A 90 15.21 7.76 -5.40
N LYS A 91 14.44 6.68 -5.57
CA LYS A 91 13.04 6.70 -6.01
C LYS A 91 12.19 5.79 -5.14
N GLY A 92 10.94 6.20 -4.96
CA GLY A 92 9.96 5.50 -4.13
C GLY A 92 8.58 5.49 -4.78
N PRO A 93 7.74 4.51 -4.45
CA PRO A 93 6.39 4.44 -5.00
C PRO A 93 5.47 5.50 -4.38
N TYR A 94 4.44 5.92 -5.11
CA TYR A 94 3.33 6.67 -4.54
C TYR A 94 2.57 5.80 -3.53
N THR A 95 2.17 6.39 -2.43
CA THR A 95 1.65 5.66 -1.25
C THR A 95 0.28 6.11 -0.83
N THR A 96 0.02 7.42 -0.87
CA THR A 96 -1.19 8.02 -0.32
C THR A 96 -1.65 9.15 -1.22
N VAL A 97 -2.96 9.25 -1.39
CA VAL A 97 -3.65 10.30 -2.13
C VAL A 97 -4.67 10.91 -1.19
N TYR A 98 -4.65 12.22 -1.05
CA TYR A 98 -5.60 12.97 -0.24
C TYR A 98 -6.28 14.02 -1.10
N ASN A 99 -7.60 13.96 -1.17
CA ASN A 99 -8.42 14.92 -1.88
C ASN A 99 -8.94 15.95 -0.88
N HIS A 100 -8.47 17.20 -0.98
CA HIS A 100 -8.81 18.27 -0.05
C HIS A 100 -10.27 18.70 -0.16
N ASP A 101 -10.87 18.64 -1.35
CA ASP A 101 -12.26 19.08 -1.56
C ASP A 101 -13.28 18.10 -0.98
N THR A 102 -12.97 16.80 -1.02
CA THR A 102 -13.86 15.77 -0.49
C THR A 102 -13.47 15.28 0.91
N GLY A 103 -12.28 15.66 1.40
CA GLY A 103 -11.70 15.15 2.65
C GLY A 103 -11.34 13.66 2.60
N ASN A 104 -11.41 13.02 1.43
CA ASN A 104 -11.14 11.59 1.29
C ASN A 104 -9.64 11.32 1.21
N ILE A 105 -9.21 10.31 1.95
CA ILE A 105 -7.85 9.78 1.91
C ILE A 105 -7.87 8.33 1.45
N GLY A 106 -6.90 7.97 0.62
CA GLY A 106 -6.73 6.59 0.18
C GLY A 106 -5.26 6.23 0.10
N HIS A 107 -5.00 4.95 0.32
CA HIS A 107 -3.67 4.40 0.40
C HIS A 107 -3.47 3.29 -0.63
N ILE A 108 -2.37 3.36 -1.35
CA ILE A 108 -1.95 2.32 -2.28
C ILE A 108 -1.37 1.17 -1.45
N ALA A 109 -2.20 0.14 -1.20
CA ALA A 109 -1.88 -0.94 -0.28
C ALA A 109 -0.55 -1.65 -0.62
N LYS A 110 -0.27 -1.85 -1.91
CA LYS A 110 0.99 -2.46 -2.40
C LYS A 110 2.20 -1.63 -1.98
N SER A 111 2.21 -0.34 -2.29
CA SER A 111 3.30 0.57 -1.96
C SER A 111 3.53 0.72 -0.45
N VAL A 112 2.46 0.80 0.34
CA VAL A 112 2.54 0.83 1.81
C VAL A 112 3.14 -0.47 2.36
N ASN A 113 2.77 -1.61 1.77
CA ASN A 113 3.32 -2.90 2.14
C ASN A 113 4.80 -3.03 1.78
N ASP A 114 5.21 -2.54 0.62
CA ASP A 114 6.60 -2.59 0.18
C ASP A 114 7.51 -1.72 1.06
N LEU A 115 6.98 -0.62 1.60
CA LEU A 115 7.71 0.25 2.54
C LEU A 115 7.79 -0.33 3.96
N CYS A 116 6.69 -0.90 4.46
CA CYS A 116 6.63 -1.48 5.82
C CYS A 116 7.19 -2.90 5.93
N GLY A 117 7.15 -3.66 4.84
CA GLY A 117 7.38 -5.10 4.83
C GLY A 117 8.86 -5.46 4.85
N PRO A 118 9.28 -6.51 5.59
CA PRO A 118 10.59 -7.11 5.41
C PRO A 118 10.80 -7.54 3.95
N HIS A 119 12.05 -7.61 3.48
CA HIS A 119 12.37 -7.89 2.07
C HIS A 119 11.74 -9.20 1.56
N LEU A 120 11.51 -10.15 2.47
CA LEU A 120 10.86 -11.44 2.22
C LEU A 120 9.37 -11.45 2.63
N TYR A 121 8.65 -10.33 2.51
CA TYR A 121 7.29 -10.18 3.02
C TYR A 121 6.33 -11.27 2.51
N ASN A 122 6.30 -11.53 1.20
CA ASN A 122 5.44 -12.57 0.62
C ASN A 122 5.84 -13.97 1.10
N MET A 123 7.14 -14.24 1.21
CA MET A 123 7.65 -15.54 1.69
C MET A 123 7.32 -15.76 3.18
N LEU A 124 7.48 -14.73 4.01
CA LEU A 124 7.18 -14.81 5.45
C LEU A 124 5.68 -15.02 5.69
N ILE A 125 4.80 -14.38 4.93
CA ILE A 125 3.36 -14.67 5.01
C ILE A 125 3.11 -16.15 4.71
N ILE A 126 3.67 -16.68 3.63
CA ILE A 126 3.50 -18.10 3.26
C ILE A 126 3.97 -19.01 4.39
N VAL A 127 5.16 -18.76 4.97
CA VAL A 127 5.70 -19.54 6.09
C VAL A 127 4.77 -19.50 7.30
N PHE A 128 4.31 -18.31 7.72
CA PHE A 128 3.44 -18.19 8.89
C PHE A 128 2.03 -18.73 8.66
N VAL A 129 1.53 -18.72 7.43
CA VAL A 129 0.28 -19.41 7.04
C VAL A 129 0.45 -20.92 7.19
N ILE A 130 1.54 -21.49 6.67
CA ILE A 130 1.82 -22.93 6.80
C ILE A 130 1.96 -23.33 8.27
N VAL A 131 2.74 -22.58 9.05
CA VAL A 131 2.91 -22.81 10.50
C VAL A 131 1.56 -22.72 11.22
N GLY A 132 0.73 -21.75 10.86
CA GLY A 132 -0.62 -21.61 11.42
C GLY A 132 -1.52 -22.80 11.10
N VAL A 133 -1.49 -23.31 9.86
CA VAL A 133 -2.25 -24.49 9.44
C VAL A 133 -1.79 -25.74 10.19
N ILE A 134 -0.48 -25.94 10.35
CA ILE A 134 0.08 -27.07 11.14
C ILE A 134 -0.37 -26.97 12.61
N GLY A 135 -0.35 -25.77 13.18
CA GLY A 135 -0.83 -25.52 14.54
C GLY A 135 -2.32 -25.83 14.70
N ALA A 136 -3.16 -25.38 13.77
CA ALA A 136 -4.59 -25.66 13.77
C ALA A 136 -4.89 -27.16 13.61
N PHE A 137 -4.17 -27.86 12.73
CA PHE A 137 -4.32 -29.30 12.53
C PHE A 137 -3.91 -30.09 13.79
N SER A 138 -2.83 -29.65 14.46
CA SER A 138 -2.37 -30.24 15.72
C SER A 138 -3.37 -30.02 16.87
N LEU A 139 -4.06 -28.88 16.88
CA LEU A 139 -5.14 -28.58 17.83
C LEU A 139 -6.32 -29.55 17.65
N LEU A 140 -6.74 -29.78 16.40
CA LEU A 140 -7.82 -30.73 16.06
C LEU A 140 -7.46 -32.18 16.41
N GLY A 141 -6.18 -32.54 16.35
CA GLY A 141 -5.66 -33.85 16.76
C GLY A 141 -5.54 -34.05 18.28
N GLY A 142 -6.03 -33.12 19.10
CA GLY A 142 -6.01 -33.21 20.57
C GLY A 142 -4.67 -32.85 21.23
N SER A 143 -3.66 -32.45 20.45
CA SER A 143 -2.35 -32.02 20.96
C SER A 143 -2.36 -30.53 21.30
N ILE A 144 -3.02 -30.17 22.40
CA ILE A 144 -3.18 -28.77 22.84
C ILE A 144 -1.83 -28.11 23.12
N GLY A 145 -0.88 -28.83 23.72
CA GLY A 145 0.42 -28.25 24.09
C GLY A 145 1.27 -27.81 22.89
N SER A 146 1.29 -28.60 21.81
CA SER A 146 2.11 -28.31 20.61
C SER A 146 1.47 -27.33 19.65
N SER A 147 0.16 -27.08 19.76
CA SER A 147 -0.59 -26.18 18.89
C SER A 147 -0.57 -24.72 19.34
N ILE A 148 -0.37 -24.44 20.63
CA ILE A 148 -0.34 -23.06 21.17
C ILE A 148 0.83 -22.26 20.59
N ILE A 149 2.04 -22.85 20.53
CA ILE A 149 3.26 -22.17 20.08
C ILE A 149 3.14 -21.66 18.63
N PRO A 150 2.80 -22.50 17.62
CA PRO A 150 2.69 -22.04 16.24
C PRO A 150 1.54 -21.03 16.07
N LEU A 151 0.40 -21.21 16.74
CA LEU A 151 -0.71 -20.27 16.67
C LEU A 151 -0.35 -18.90 17.29
N ALA A 152 0.33 -18.89 18.45
CA ALA A 152 0.80 -17.68 19.09
C ALA A 152 1.87 -16.97 18.25
N ALA A 153 2.79 -17.72 17.64
CA ALA A 153 3.81 -17.17 16.74
C ALA A 153 3.18 -16.51 15.50
N THR A 154 2.22 -17.18 14.86
CA THR A 154 1.47 -16.63 13.72
C THR A 154 0.66 -15.40 14.11
N ALA A 155 -0.08 -15.45 15.23
CA ALA A 155 -0.83 -14.30 15.72
C ALA A 155 0.09 -13.11 16.08
N GLY A 156 1.21 -13.37 16.75
CA GLY A 156 2.21 -12.36 17.08
C GLY A 156 2.83 -11.71 15.84
N PHE A 157 3.14 -12.50 14.81
CA PHE A 157 3.64 -11.99 13.53
C PHE A 157 2.64 -11.05 12.84
N PHE A 158 1.38 -11.45 12.74
CA PHE A 158 0.34 -10.60 12.14
C PHE A 158 0.05 -9.35 12.97
N TYR A 159 0.07 -9.45 14.30
CA TYR A 159 -0.06 -8.30 15.19
C TYR A 159 1.07 -7.30 15.00
N TRP A 160 2.32 -7.77 14.98
CA TRP A 160 3.49 -6.93 14.71
C TRP A 160 3.41 -6.24 13.34
N LEU A 161 2.99 -6.97 12.30
CA LEU A 161 2.88 -6.43 10.95
C LEU A 161 1.80 -5.35 10.83
N THR A 162 0.63 -5.60 11.43
CA THR A 162 -0.48 -4.63 11.44
C THR A 162 -0.13 -3.39 12.25
N GLY A 163 0.62 -3.53 13.35
CA GLY A 163 1.16 -2.41 14.12
C GLY A 163 2.05 -1.49 13.27
N ARG A 164 3.01 -2.05 12.53
CA ARG A 164 3.89 -1.25 11.64
C ARG A 164 3.12 -0.49 10.58
N ARG A 165 2.11 -1.14 9.98
CA ARG A 165 1.23 -0.51 8.98
C ARG A 165 0.45 0.67 9.55
N ARG A 166 -0.08 0.54 10.76
CA ARG A 166 -0.85 1.60 11.42
C ARG A 166 0.01 2.83 11.66
N VAL A 167 1.23 2.65 12.15
CA VAL A 167 2.16 3.78 12.40
C VAL A 167 2.51 4.50 11.10
N LEU A 168 2.83 3.76 10.02
CA LEU A 168 3.15 4.38 8.74
C LEU A 168 1.94 5.12 8.15
N ARG A 169 0.75 4.51 8.19
CA ARG A 169 -0.48 5.14 7.70
C ARG A 169 -0.80 6.40 8.48
N ALA A 170 -0.75 6.36 9.81
CA ALA A 170 -0.98 7.54 10.65
C ALA A 170 0.00 8.67 10.32
N ALA A 171 1.28 8.36 10.13
CA ALA A 171 2.29 9.35 9.75
C ALA A 171 2.04 9.92 8.34
N MET A 172 1.58 9.09 7.40
CA MET A 172 1.20 9.53 6.05
C MET A 172 -0.06 10.40 6.07
N GLU A 173 -1.07 10.04 6.85
CA GLU A 173 -2.30 10.81 7.01
C GLU A 173 -2.03 12.20 7.62
N ASP A 174 -1.22 12.25 8.68
CA ASP A 174 -0.80 13.52 9.30
C ASP A 174 -0.01 14.39 8.31
N ALA A 175 0.90 13.79 7.54
CA ALA A 175 1.66 14.50 6.50
C ALA A 175 0.77 14.98 5.33
N ALA A 176 -0.28 14.23 4.98
CA ALA A 176 -1.24 14.58 3.93
C ALA A 176 -2.10 15.78 4.33
N LYS A 177 -2.61 15.78 5.57
CA LYS A 177 -3.54 16.79 6.06
C LYS A 177 -2.86 18.14 6.36
N LYS A 178 -1.56 18.14 6.62
CA LYS A 178 -0.74 19.35 6.84
C LYS A 178 -0.25 20.00 5.53
N ALA A 179 -0.76 19.57 4.38
CA ALA A 179 -0.34 20.00 3.06
C ALA A 179 -1.17 21.17 2.51
#